data_AF-A0A8J8K546-F1
#
_entry.id   AF-A0A8J8K546-F1
#
_cell.length_a   1.000
_cell.length_b   1.000
_cell.length_c   1.000
_cell.angle_alpha   90.00
_cell.angle_beta   90.00
_cell.angle_gamma   90.00
#
_symmetry.space_group_name_H-M   'P 1'
#
loop_
_entity.id
_entity.type
_entity.pdbx_description
1 polymer ?
#
loop_
_entity_poly.entity_id
_entity_poly.type
_entity_poly.pdbx_seq_one_letter_code
_entity_poly.pdbx_strand_id
1 'polypeptide(L)' 'MVNFNPNKLQVKYLYSGDIDLLSRKYTLTHSDFTGELFLSIDKDYDYQKLKNSMYV' A
#
# COMPACT_ATOMS: atom_id res chain seq x y z
N MET A 1 -20.06 -0.93 13.35
CA MET A 1 -18.83 -0.29 12.86
C MET A 1 -17.67 -1.18 13.29
N VAL A 2 -16.88 -1.69 12.35
CA VAL A 2 -15.73 -2.55 12.69
C VAL A 2 -14.54 -1.64 12.95
N ASN A 3 -13.88 -1.78 14.09
CA ASN A 3 -12.70 -0.98 14.39
C ASN A 3 -11.55 -1.40 13.47
N PHE A 4 -10.90 -0.41 12.85
CA PHE A 4 -9.63 -0.62 12.17
C PHE A 4 -8.61 -1.16 13.18
N ASN A 5 -7.92 -2.26 12.84
CA ASN A 5 -6.83 -2.82 13.63
C ASN A 5 -5.49 -2.34 13.04
N PRO A 6 -4.77 -1.40 13.69
CA PRO A 6 -3.52 -0.87 13.17
C PRO A 6 -2.44 -1.95 12.96
N ASN A 7 -2.49 -3.05 13.71
CA ASN A 7 -1.52 -4.13 13.61
C ASN A 7 -1.63 -4.92 12.29
N LYS A 8 -2.72 -4.76 11.54
CA LYS A 8 -2.90 -5.36 10.21
C LYS A 8 -2.43 -4.46 9.07
N LEU A 9 -1.95 -3.25 9.36
CA LEU A 9 -1.41 -2.33 8.36
C LEU A 9 0.09 -2.52 8.24
N GLN A 10 0.52 -2.93 7.05
CA GLN A 10 1.93 -2.98 6.67
C GLN A 10 2.26 -1.78 5.79
N VAL A 11 3.28 -1.00 6.16
CA VAL A 11 3.71 0.18 5.40
C VAL A 11 5.08 -0.10 4.78
N LYS A 12 5.21 0.18 3.48
CA LYS A 12 6.45 0.02 2.74
C LYS A 12 6.80 1.31 2.00
N TYR A 13 8.04 1.77 2.21
CA TYR A 13 8.64 2.85 1.44
C TYR A 13 9.47 2.22 0.32
N LEU A 14 9.19 2.57 -0.93
CA LEU A 14 9.84 1.99 -2.11
C LEU A 14 10.99 2.85 -2.67
N TYR A 15 11.18 4.04 -2.10
CA TYR A 15 12.19 4.98 -2.51
C TYR A 15 13.38 5.02 -1.52
N SER A 16 14.55 5.44 -2.00
CA SER A 16 15.80 5.46 -1.20
C SER A 16 16.31 6.87 -0.82
N GLY A 17 15.54 7.94 -1.02
CA GLY A 17 15.94 9.32 -0.65
C GLY A 17 14.74 10.23 -0.42
N ASP A 18 14.94 11.48 0.02
CA ASP A 18 13.81 12.34 0.37
C ASP A 18 12.84 12.58 -0.79
N ILE A 19 11.59 12.20 -0.58
CA ILE A 19 10.45 12.54 -1.42
C ILE A 19 9.80 13.75 -0.80
N ASP A 20 9.66 14.82 -1.58
CA ASP A 20 8.80 15.94 -1.20
C ASP A 20 7.39 15.39 -0.94
N LEU A 21 6.79 15.76 0.20
CA LEU A 21 5.48 15.30 0.64
C LEU A 21 4.42 15.48 -0.45
N LEU A 22 4.53 16.53 -1.28
CA LEU A 22 3.62 16.82 -2.38
C LEU A 22 3.76 15.86 -3.58
N SER A 23 4.92 15.22 -3.74
CA SER A 23 5.20 14.28 -4.84
C SER A 23 4.95 12.82 -4.48
N ARG A 24 4.55 12.55 -3.23
CA ARG A 24 4.34 11.21 -2.71
C ARG A 24 3.01 10.63 -3.19
N LYS A 25 3.09 9.46 -3.82
CA LYS A 25 1.92 8.65 -4.19
C LYS A 25 1.76 7.50 -3.21
N TYR A 26 0.52 7.14 -2.96
CA TYR A 26 0.12 6.13 -2.00
C TYR A 26 -0.69 5.05 -2.73
N THR A 27 -0.29 3.79 -2.56
CA THR A 27 -1.04 2.64 -3.08
C THR A 27 -1.46 1.79 -1.89
N LEU A 28 -2.76 1.80 -1.58
CA LEU A 28 -3.34 1.00 -0.50
C LEU A 28 -4.06 -0.21 -1.12
N THR A 29 -3.65 -1.42 -0.76
CA THR A 29 -4.34 -2.66 -1.16
C THR A 29 -4.84 -3.44 0.05
N HIS A 30 -5.90 -4.22 -0.16
CA HIS A 30 -6.52 -5.08 0.83
C HIS A 30 -6.40 -6.55 0.39
N SER A 31 -6.09 -7.42 1.34
CA SER A 31 -6.14 -8.86 1.14
C SER A 31 -7.47 -9.40 1.66
N ASP A 32 -8.31 -9.92 0.77
CA ASP A 32 -9.59 -10.51 1.18
C ASP A 32 -9.42 -11.84 1.94
N PHE A 33 -8.27 -12.49 1.80
CA PHE A 33 -7.98 -13.77 2.46
C PHE A 33 -7.50 -13.58 3.91
N THR A 34 -6.58 -12.64 4.16
CA THR A 34 -6.00 -12.40 5.50
C THR A 34 -6.61 -11.20 6.23
N GLY A 35 -7.31 -10.33 5.50
CA GLY A 35 -7.80 -9.04 5.99
C GLY A 35 -6.68 -8.06 6.31
N GLU A 36 -5.48 -8.26 5.74
CA GLU A 36 -4.35 -7.36 5.89
C GLU A 36 -4.44 -6.19 4.91
N LEU A 37 -3.88 -5.06 5.33
CA LEU A 37 -3.78 -3.84 4.53
C LEU A 37 -2.31 -3.55 4.24
N PHE A 38 -2.01 -3.22 2.98
CA PHE A 38 -0.65 -2.91 2.53
C PHE A 38 -0.61 -1.52 1.92
N LEU A 39 0.21 -0.64 2.48
CA LEU A 39 0.41 0.72 1.99
C LEU A 39 1.82 0.86 1.41
N SER A 40 1.92 1.01 0.09
CA SER A 40 3.16 1.37 -0.60
C SER A 40 3.22 2.89 -0.78
N ILE A 41 4.40 3.46 -0.48
CA ILE A 41 4.69 4.90 -0.56
C ILE A 41 5.89 5.12 -1.49
N ASP A 42 5.69 5.86 -2.58
CA ASP A 42 6.73 6.13 -3.59
C ASP A 42 6.44 7.39 -4.43
N LYS A 43 7.30 7.72 -5.40
CA LYS A 43 7.08 8.77 -6.42
C LYS A 43 6.03 8.35 -7.45
N ASP A 44 5.83 7.05 -7.62
CA ASP A 44 4.87 6.44 -8.54
C ASP A 44 3.91 5.48 -7.84
N TYR A 45 2.78 5.14 -8.48
CA TYR A 45 1.90 4.11 -7.95
C TYR A 45 2.58 2.73 -8.03
N ASP A 46 2.34 1.88 -7.03
CA ASP A 46 2.85 0.51 -7.01
C ASP A 46 1.98 -0.38 -7.91
N TYR A 47 2.19 -0.25 -9.22
CA TYR A 47 1.45 -1.01 -10.23
C TYR A 47 1.69 -2.53 -10.12
N GLN A 48 2.77 -2.98 -9.49
CA GLN A 48 3.00 -4.41 -9.26
C GLN A 48 1.97 -4.99 -8.29
N LYS A 49 1.60 -4.23 -7.25
CA LYS A 49 0.54 -4.62 -6.32
C LYS A 49 -0.85 -4.63 -6.95
N LEU A 50 -1.08 -3.81 -7.97
CA LEU A 50 -2.34 -3.80 -8.71
C LEU A 50 -2.45 -4.95 -9.70
N LYS A 51 -1.36 -5.32 -10.39
CA LYS A 51 -1.35 -6.42 -11.37
C LYS A 51 -1.68 -7.78 -10.74
N ASN A 52 -1.22 -8.04 -9.52
CA ASN A 52 -1.54 -9.28 -8.81
C ASN A 52 -3.03 -9.41 -8.43
N SER A 53 -3.81 -8.34 -8.47
CA SER A 53 -5.25 -8.38 -8.18
C SER A 53 -6.10 -8.86 -9.37
N MET A 54 -5.51 -9.06 -10.56
CA MET A 54 -6.22 -9.33 -11.81
C MET A 54 -6.21 -10.82 -12.23
N TYR A 55 -5.52 -11.68 -11.49
CA TYR A 55 -5.54 -13.13 -11.67
C TYR A 55 -6.04 -13.81 -10.39
N VAL A 56 -7.36 -13.89 -10.26
CA VAL A 56 -8.06 -14.85 -9.39
C VAL A 56 -9.15 -15.50 -10.24
#